data_AF-A0A2K3M8V8-F1
#
_entry.id   AF-A0A2K3M8V8-F1
#
_cell.length_a   1.000
_cell.length_b   1.000
_cell.length_c   1.000
_cell.angle_alpha   90.00
_cell.angle_beta   90.00
_cell.angle_gamma   90.00
#
_symmetry.space_group_name_H-M   'P 1'
#
loop_
_entity.id
_entity.type
_entity.pdbx_description
1 polymer ?
#
loop_
_entity_poly.entity_id
_entity_poly.type
_entity_poly.pdbx_seq_one_letter_code
_entity_poly.pdbx_strand_id
1 'polypeptide(L)'
;MSQERKARWRREIDWLLSVTDHIVEFAPSQQIAKDGSTMEIMTTRQRIDLLMNIPALRKLDLMLIDILDDFKDQNEFWYVSKAQEEAEGNVVTQRKSEKWWLPVVKVPPSGLSDAALKWILFQMDNAHQVLKATMAINAQVLSEMEIPDNYIESLPK
;
A
#
# COMPACT_ATOMS: atom_id res chain seq x y z
N MET A 1 -2.05 13.46 -3.25
CA MET A 1 -3.44 13.13 -3.68
C MET A 1 -4.41 14.25 -3.28
N SER A 2 -5.49 14.49 -4.03
CA SER A 2 -6.53 15.45 -3.61
C SER A 2 -7.24 14.98 -2.33
N GLN A 3 -7.76 15.92 -1.53
CA GLN A 3 -8.44 15.60 -0.27
C GLN A 3 -9.66 14.70 -0.48
N GLU A 4 -10.45 14.97 -1.51
CA GLU A 4 -11.60 14.14 -1.88
C GLU A 4 -11.18 12.69 -2.18
N ARG A 5 -10.10 12.51 -2.96
CA ARG A 5 -9.62 11.18 -3.33
C ARG A 5 -9.11 10.41 -2.11
N LYS A 6 -8.46 11.07 -1.15
CA LYS A 6 -8.04 10.42 0.11
C LYS A 6 -9.23 10.02 0.97
N ALA A 7 -10.22 10.90 1.11
CA ALA A 7 -11.42 10.61 1.89
C ALA A 7 -12.18 9.43 1.30
N ARG A 8 -12.30 9.38 -0.03
CA ARG A 8 -12.89 8.26 -0.76
C ARG A 8 -12.09 6.97 -0.56
N TRP A 9 -10.77 7.01 -0.76
CA TRP A 9 -9.88 5.86 -0.56
C TRP A 9 -10.03 5.26 0.85
N ARG A 10 -9.91 6.10 1.89
CA ARG A 10 -10.05 5.65 3.28
C ARG A 10 -11.39 4.97 3.54
N ARG A 11 -12.49 5.54 3.03
CA ARG A 11 -13.83 4.99 3.22
C ARG A 11 -14.01 3.64 2.50
N GLU A 12 -13.65 3.59 1.22
CA GLU A 12 -13.86 2.38 0.40
C GLU A 12 -12.98 1.22 0.88
N ILE A 13 -11.74 1.50 1.27
CA ILE A 13 -10.84 0.48 1.83
C ILE A 13 -11.33 0.00 3.19
N ASP A 14 -11.84 0.89 4.04
CA ASP A 14 -12.41 0.50 5.32
C ASP A 14 -13.61 -0.45 5.16
N TRP A 15 -14.48 -0.20 4.17
CA TRP A 15 -15.57 -1.12 3.82
C TRP A 15 -15.06 -2.49 3.37
N LEU A 16 -14.06 -2.53 2.50
CA LEU A 16 -13.47 -3.79 2.03
C LEU A 16 -12.79 -4.57 3.15
N LEU A 17 -12.18 -3.88 4.12
CA LEU A 17 -11.49 -4.50 5.25
C LEU A 17 -12.42 -4.89 6.41
N SER A 18 -13.66 -4.38 6.46
CA SER A 18 -14.62 -4.64 7.56
C SER A 18 -14.87 -6.12 7.82
N VAL A 19 -14.80 -6.98 6.79
CA VAL A 19 -14.95 -8.42 6.97
C VAL A 19 -13.91 -9.01 7.91
N THR A 20 -12.70 -8.43 7.95
CA THR A 20 -11.59 -8.90 8.79
C THR A 20 -11.84 -8.74 10.29
N ASP A 21 -12.71 -7.80 10.68
CA ASP A 21 -13.10 -7.57 12.08
C ASP A 21 -13.98 -8.71 12.62
N HIS A 22 -14.59 -9.48 11.72
CA HIS A 22 -15.51 -10.57 12.04
C HIS A 22 -14.88 -11.96 11.83
N ILE A 23 -13.64 -12.04 11.34
CA ILE A 23 -12.90 -13.31 11.21
C ILE A 23 -12.18 -13.59 12.54
N VAL A 24 -12.73 -14.53 13.30
CA VAL A 24 -12.30 -14.85 14.66
C VAL A 24 -11.92 -16.31 14.84
N GLU A 25 -11.02 -16.56 15.78
CA GLU A 25 -10.77 -17.87 16.37
C GLU A 25 -11.52 -17.98 17.69
N PHE A 26 -12.08 -19.16 17.95
CA PHE A 26 -12.63 -19.51 19.25
C PHE A 26 -11.53 -20.09 20.13
N ALA A 27 -11.27 -19.46 21.27
CA ALA A 27 -10.25 -19.90 22.22
C ALA A 27 -10.87 -20.09 23.61
N PRO A 28 -10.50 -21.16 24.33
CA PRO A 28 -10.91 -21.36 25.71
C PRO A 28 -10.32 -20.27 26.60
N SER A 29 -11.09 -19.82 27.59
CA SER A 29 -10.71 -18.78 28.54
C SER A 29 -11.42 -19.00 29.88
N GLN A 30 -11.08 -18.20 30.88
CA GLN A 30 -11.69 -18.24 32.20
C GLN A 30 -12.25 -16.86 32.54
N GLN A 31 -13.43 -16.85 33.14
CA GLN A 31 -14.08 -15.65 33.65
C GLN A 31 -14.34 -15.81 35.14
N ILE A 32 -14.03 -14.78 35.91
CA ILE A 32 -14.33 -14.71 37.34
C ILE A 32 -15.62 -13.92 37.50
N ALA A 33 -16.63 -14.55 38.11
CA ALA A 33 -17.91 -13.92 38.41
C ALA A 33 -17.79 -12.98 39.62
N LYS A 34 -18.80 -12.11 39.82
CA LYS A 34 -18.80 -11.11 40.91
C LYS A 34 -18.74 -11.73 42.31
N ASP A 35 -19.14 -12.99 42.45
CA ASP A 35 -19.08 -13.77 43.69
C ASP A 35 -17.72 -14.47 43.90
N GLY A 36 -16.77 -14.29 42.99
CA GLY A 36 -15.43 -14.90 43.04
C GLY A 36 -15.36 -16.30 42.45
N SER A 37 -16.46 -16.85 41.93
CA SER A 37 -16.44 -18.16 41.25
C SER A 37 -15.77 -18.07 39.87
N THR A 38 -14.98 -19.09 39.53
CA THR A 38 -14.33 -19.20 38.21
C THR A 38 -15.18 -20.07 37.29
N MET A 39 -15.44 -19.58 36.08
CA MET A 39 -16.15 -20.29 35.03
C MET A 39 -15.27 -20.41 33.79
N GLU A 40 -15.19 -21.61 33.23
CA GLU A 40 -14.56 -21.84 31.93
C GLU A 40 -15.52 -21.39 30.83
N ILE A 41 -15.03 -20.57 29.91
CA ILE A 41 -15.81 -19.98 28.82
C ILE A 41 -15.06 -20.10 27.50
N MET A 42 -15.81 -20.00 26.40
CA MET A 42 -15.22 -19.80 25.08
C MET A 42 -15.25 -18.31 24.75
N THR A 43 -14.13 -17.79 24.28
CA THR A 43 -13.99 -16.38 23.86
C THR A 43 -13.61 -16.31 22.40
N THR A 44 -14.03 -15.23 21.75
CA THR A 44 -13.63 -14.91 20.38
C THR A 44 -12.46 -13.95 20.41
N ARG A 45 -11.40 -14.27 19.64
CA ARG A 45 -10.30 -13.35 19.34
C ARG A 45 -10.13 -13.25 17.83
N GLN A 46 -9.70 -12.11 17.31
CA GLN A 46 -9.41 -11.99 15.88
C GLN A 46 -8.35 -13.04 15.48
N ARG A 47 -8.49 -13.62 14.28
CA ARG A 47 -7.52 -14.58 13.75
C ARG A 47 -6.12 -13.97 13.76
N ILE A 48 -5.12 -14.75 14.17
CA ILE A 48 -3.82 -14.20 14.59
C ILE A 48 -3.05 -13.48 13.48
N ASP A 49 -3.14 -13.99 12.25
CA ASP A 49 -2.56 -13.37 11.05
C ASP A 49 -3.20 -12.01 10.76
N LEU A 50 -4.52 -11.90 10.88
CA LEU A 50 -5.26 -10.66 10.65
C LEU A 50 -4.99 -9.62 11.74
N LEU A 51 -4.92 -10.08 12.99
CA LEU A 51 -4.64 -9.24 14.16
C LEU A 51 -3.32 -8.46 14.01
N MET A 52 -2.31 -9.07 13.40
CA MET A 52 -1.00 -8.44 13.19
C MET A 52 -0.90 -7.74 11.83
N ASN A 53 -1.34 -8.40 10.75
CA ASN A 53 -1.10 -7.91 9.39
C ASN A 53 -2.01 -6.75 9.00
N ILE A 54 -3.29 -6.72 9.43
CA ILE A 54 -4.22 -5.65 9.03
C ILE A 54 -3.78 -4.29 9.60
N PRO A 55 -3.44 -4.14 10.90
CA PRO A 55 -2.92 -2.89 11.43
C PRO A 55 -1.58 -2.47 10.78
N ALA A 56 -0.70 -3.44 10.49
CA ALA A 56 0.58 -3.17 9.82
C ALA A 56 0.36 -2.60 8.41
N LEU A 57 -0.50 -3.23 7.60
CA LEU A 57 -0.85 -2.76 6.27
C LEU A 57 -1.53 -1.38 6.28
N ARG A 58 -2.43 -1.12 7.23
CA ARG A 58 -3.04 0.21 7.40
C ARG A 58 -1.99 1.28 7.72
N LYS A 59 -0.97 0.95 8.53
CA LYS A 59 0.14 1.87 8.80
C LYS A 59 0.97 2.15 7.55
N LEU A 60 1.26 1.13 6.74
CA LEU A 60 1.98 1.28 5.47
C LEU A 60 1.19 2.11 4.44
N ASP A 61 -0.13 1.96 4.36
CA ASP A 61 -1.01 2.79 3.52
C ASP A 61 -0.92 4.28 3.92
N LEU A 62 -0.98 4.58 5.22
CA LEU A 62 -0.82 5.95 5.71
C LEU A 62 0.56 6.52 5.35
N MET A 63 1.63 5.74 5.52
CA MET A 63 2.98 6.16 5.12
C MET A 63 3.08 6.52 3.64
N LEU A 64 2.43 5.77 2.74
CA LEU A 64 2.41 6.11 1.30
C LEU A 64 1.64 7.41 1.03
N ILE A 65 0.51 7.61 1.71
CA ILE A 65 -0.25 8.86 1.57
C ILE A 65 0.56 10.06 2.07
N ASP A 66 1.30 9.89 3.16
CA ASP A 66 2.15 10.93 3.74
C ASP A 66 3.34 11.25 2.80
N ILE A 67 4.00 10.24 2.24
CA ILE A 67 5.04 10.44 1.20
C ILE A 67 4.47 11.25 0.03
N LEU A 68 3.26 10.95 -0.45
CA LEU A 68 2.62 11.72 -1.53
C LEU A 68 2.24 13.14 -1.13
N ASP A 69 2.04 13.39 0.15
CA ASP A 69 1.69 14.71 0.68
C ASP A 69 2.89 15.62 0.85
N ASP A 70 4.06 15.05 1.13
CA ASP A 70 5.33 15.74 1.24
C ASP A 70 5.76 16.41 -0.09
N PHE A 71 5.19 15.97 -1.23
CA PHE A 71 5.45 16.56 -2.54
C PHE A 71 4.60 17.80 -2.87
N LYS A 72 3.66 18.22 -2.02
CA LYS A 72 2.75 19.35 -2.33
C LYS A 72 3.46 20.68 -2.59
N ASP A 73 4.58 20.91 -1.90
CA ASP A 73 5.30 22.19 -1.91
C ASP A 73 6.54 22.15 -2.83
N GLN A 74 6.72 21.08 -3.60
CA GLN A 74 7.87 20.91 -4.49
C GLN A 74 7.62 21.56 -5.86
N ASN A 75 8.48 22.53 -6.21
CA ASN A 75 8.37 23.30 -7.45
C ASN A 75 9.56 23.14 -8.40
N GLU A 76 10.55 22.32 -8.04
CA GLU A 76 11.76 22.12 -8.85
C GLU A 76 11.58 21.11 -9.99
N PHE A 77 10.43 20.46 -10.07
CA PHE A 77 10.05 19.64 -11.22
C PHE A 77 8.57 19.86 -11.52
N TRP A 78 8.17 19.62 -12.77
CA TRP A 78 6.79 19.76 -13.20
C TRP A 78 6.44 18.74 -14.26
N TYR A 79 5.15 18.49 -14.40
CA TYR A 79 4.60 17.62 -15.43
C TYR A 79 4.09 18.45 -16.61
N VAL A 80 4.40 18.02 -17.83
CA VAL A 80 3.89 18.64 -19.04
C VAL A 80 2.58 17.96 -19.44
N SER A 81 1.63 18.75 -19.97
CA SER A 81 0.39 18.19 -20.51
C SER A 81 0.64 17.55 -21.88
N LYS A 82 -0.10 16.49 -22.22
CA LYS A 82 -0.01 15.84 -23.54
C LYS A 82 -0.21 16.80 -24.71
N ALA A 83 -1.10 17.80 -24.55
CA ALA A 83 -1.34 18.81 -25.59
C ALA A 83 -0.12 19.70 -25.84
N GLN A 84 0.61 20.05 -24.77
CA GLN A 84 1.83 20.84 -24.87
C GLN A 84 3.01 19.99 -25.39
N GLU A 85 3.09 18.70 -25.03
CA GLU A 85 4.02 17.75 -25.63
C GLU A 85 3.81 17.62 -27.15
N GLU A 86 2.55 17.62 -27.60
CA GLU A 86 2.13 17.62 -29.01
C GLU A 86 2.55 18.88 -29.77
N ALA A 87 2.41 20.04 -29.15
CA ALA A 87 2.85 21.31 -29.73
C ALA A 87 4.39 21.44 -29.82
N GLU A 88 5.13 20.86 -28.88
CA GLU A 88 6.60 20.93 -28.82
C GLU A 88 7.32 19.89 -29.72
N GLY A 89 6.59 19.06 -30.48
CA GLY A 89 7.17 18.09 -31.40
C GLY A 89 7.89 16.90 -30.73
N ASN A 90 7.86 16.79 -29.40
CA ASN A 90 8.51 15.75 -28.60
C ASN A 90 7.75 14.40 -28.59
N VAL A 91 6.60 14.32 -29.25
CA VAL A 91 5.68 13.16 -29.26
C VAL A 91 6.28 11.91 -29.89
N VAL A 92 7.12 12.07 -30.91
CA VAL A 92 7.63 10.94 -31.70
C VAL A 92 8.54 10.03 -30.86
N THR A 93 9.29 10.61 -29.92
CA THR A 93 10.22 9.90 -29.03
C THR A 93 9.49 9.23 -27.87
N GLN A 94 8.40 9.81 -27.38
CA GLN A 94 7.66 9.27 -26.23
C GLN A 94 6.61 8.20 -26.59
N ARG A 95 6.03 8.23 -27.80
CA ARG A 95 5.14 7.13 -28.26
C ARG A 95 5.87 5.79 -28.42
N LYS A 96 7.21 5.80 -28.44
CA LYS A 96 8.07 4.59 -28.40
C LYS A 96 8.40 4.12 -26.98
N SER A 97 8.07 4.91 -25.95
CA SER A 97 8.23 4.51 -24.55
C SER A 97 7.12 3.54 -24.16
N GLU A 98 7.47 2.50 -23.39
CA GLU A 98 6.52 1.53 -22.83
C GLU A 98 5.39 2.19 -22.02
N LYS A 99 5.61 3.41 -21.51
CA LYS A 99 4.67 4.15 -20.65
C LYS A 99 4.18 5.44 -21.29
N TRP A 100 3.86 5.41 -22.59
CA TRP A 100 3.39 6.56 -23.38
C TRP A 100 2.15 7.28 -22.78
N TRP A 101 1.40 6.65 -21.87
CA TRP A 101 0.25 7.26 -21.23
C TRP A 101 0.59 8.22 -20.08
N LEU A 102 1.82 8.16 -19.54
CA LEU A 102 2.27 9.03 -18.44
C LEU A 102 2.76 10.40 -18.96
N PRO A 103 2.47 11.50 -18.25
CA PRO A 103 3.00 12.82 -18.61
C PRO A 103 4.53 12.88 -18.45
N VAL A 104 5.21 13.65 -19.31
CA VAL A 104 6.65 13.92 -19.18
C VAL A 104 6.91 14.75 -17.92
N VAL A 105 7.88 14.31 -17.11
CA VAL A 105 8.47 15.16 -16.07
C VAL A 105 9.59 16.01 -16.66
N LYS A 106 9.59 17.31 -16.35
CA LYS A 106 10.67 18.24 -16.68
C LYS A 106 11.27 18.82 -15.39
N VAL A 107 12.52 19.25 -15.51
CA VAL A 107 13.31 19.94 -14.49
C VAL A 107 13.95 21.18 -15.12
N PRO A 108 14.44 22.15 -14.33
CA PRO A 108 15.17 23.31 -14.85
C PRO A 108 16.36 22.87 -15.72
N PRO A 109 16.78 23.67 -16.72
CA PRO A 109 17.94 23.36 -17.55
C PRO A 109 19.25 23.19 -16.75
N SER A 110 19.34 23.83 -15.58
CA SER A 110 20.45 23.69 -14.62
C SER A 110 20.40 22.40 -13.79
N GLY A 111 19.35 21.59 -13.94
CA GLY A 111 19.06 20.45 -13.08
C GLY A 111 18.35 20.83 -11.78
N LEU A 112 18.09 19.82 -10.95
CA LEU A 112 17.58 19.98 -9.58
C LEU A 112 18.68 20.53 -8.67
N SER A 113 18.28 21.25 -7.63
CA SER A 113 19.18 21.62 -6.54
C SER A 113 19.67 20.36 -5.79
N ASP A 114 20.86 20.42 -5.21
CA ASP A 114 21.40 19.32 -4.38
C ASP A 114 20.47 18.98 -3.21
N ALA A 115 19.79 20.00 -2.66
CA ALA A 115 18.83 19.84 -1.57
C ALA A 115 17.60 19.06 -2.05
N ALA A 116 17.00 19.46 -3.17
CA ALA A 116 15.85 18.76 -3.74
C ALA A 116 16.20 17.33 -4.16
N LEU A 117 17.36 17.12 -4.80
CA LEU A 117 17.81 15.79 -5.20
C LEU A 117 17.96 14.86 -3.99
N LYS A 118 18.66 15.30 -2.93
CA LYS A 118 18.83 14.51 -1.70
C LYS A 118 17.49 14.19 -1.04
N TRP A 119 16.58 15.16 -1.02
CA TRP A 119 15.26 14.98 -0.44
C TRP A 119 14.39 13.99 -1.26
N ILE A 120 14.41 14.06 -2.58
CA ILE A 120 13.70 13.10 -3.45
C ILE A 120 14.25 11.68 -3.25
N LEU A 121 15.58 11.53 -3.16
CA LEU A 121 16.20 10.24 -2.89
C LEU A 121 15.78 9.68 -1.53
N PHE A 122 15.71 10.53 -0.50
CA PHE A 122 15.19 10.14 0.81
C PHE A 122 13.73 9.66 0.73
N GLN A 123 12.86 10.36 0.00
CA GLN A 123 11.47 9.91 -0.19
C GLN A 123 11.37 8.60 -0.98
N MET A 124 12.24 8.41 -1.99
CA MET A 124 12.36 7.15 -2.72
C MET A 124 12.73 5.99 -1.79
N ASP A 125 13.69 6.19 -0.88
CA ASP A 125 14.10 5.18 0.09
C ASP A 125 12.96 4.85 1.06
N ASN A 126 12.20 5.84 1.53
CA ASN A 126 11.01 5.62 2.35
C ASN A 126 9.96 4.77 1.61
N ALA A 127 9.67 5.09 0.35
CA ALA A 127 8.74 4.32 -0.48
C ALA A 127 9.24 2.88 -0.71
N HIS A 128 10.55 2.68 -0.93
CA HIS A 128 11.13 1.35 -1.05
C HIS A 128 11.02 0.52 0.23
N GLN A 129 11.15 1.12 1.41
CA GLN A 129 10.94 0.41 2.66
C GLN A 129 9.49 -0.03 2.84
N VAL A 130 8.53 0.82 2.48
CA VAL A 130 7.10 0.45 2.48
C VAL A 130 6.83 -0.70 1.52
N LEU A 131 7.39 -0.65 0.30
CA LEU A 131 7.28 -1.73 -0.68
C LEU A 131 7.82 -3.05 -0.13
N LYS A 132 9.03 -3.04 0.45
CA LYS A 132 9.64 -4.24 1.04
C LYS A 132 8.77 -4.85 2.14
N ALA A 133 8.28 -4.03 3.07
CA ALA A 133 7.42 -4.49 4.15
C ALA A 133 6.10 -5.09 3.63
N THR A 134 5.48 -4.44 2.64
CA THR A 134 4.25 -4.93 2.01
C THR A 134 4.48 -6.25 1.27
N MET A 135 5.59 -6.36 0.53
CA MET A 135 5.96 -7.59 -0.19
C MET A 135 6.24 -8.75 0.77
N ALA A 136 6.84 -8.48 1.93
CA ALA A 136 7.07 -9.51 2.94
C ALA A 136 5.76 -10.08 3.49
N ILE A 137 4.77 -9.22 3.80
CA ILE A 137 3.43 -9.67 4.23
C ILE A 137 2.74 -10.45 3.10
N ASN A 138 2.81 -9.95 1.86
CA ASN A 138 2.24 -10.65 0.71
C ASN A 138 2.85 -12.05 0.50
N ALA A 139 4.17 -12.17 0.62
CA ALA A 139 4.86 -13.45 0.50
C ALA A 139 4.48 -14.41 1.64
N GLN A 140 4.38 -13.90 2.87
CA GLN A 140 3.96 -14.71 4.03
C GLN A 140 2.57 -15.29 3.82
N VAL A 141 1.58 -14.45 3.48
CA VAL A 141 0.20 -14.89 3.26
C VAL A 141 0.13 -15.93 2.14
N LEU A 142 0.80 -15.70 1.01
CA LEU A 142 0.83 -16.67 -0.09
C LEU A 142 1.45 -18.01 0.31
N SER A 143 2.44 -18.01 1.22
CA SER A 143 3.07 -19.25 1.69
C SER A 143 2.20 -20.06 2.64
N GLU A 144 1.24 -19.42 3.30
CA GLU A 144 0.29 -20.05 4.23
C GLU A 144 -1.02 -20.47 3.54
N MET A 145 -1.21 -20.09 2.29
CA MET A 145 -2.38 -20.50 1.49
C MET A 145 -2.28 -21.97 1.08
N GLU A 146 -3.42 -22.66 1.12
CA GLU A 146 -3.54 -24.01 0.63
C GLU A 146 -3.23 -24.08 -0.88
N ILE A 147 -2.50 -25.12 -1.29
CA ILE A 147 -2.18 -25.35 -2.70
C ILE A 147 -3.44 -25.84 -3.39
N PRO A 148 -3.94 -25.16 -4.42
CA PRO A 148 -5.13 -25.59 -5.14
C PRO A 148 -4.98 -26.97 -5.78
N ASP A 149 -6.00 -27.82 -5.69
CA ASP A 149 -5.98 -29.18 -6.26
C ASP A 149 -5.66 -29.20 -7.76
N ASN A 150 -6.22 -28.25 -8.51
CA ASN A 150 -5.97 -28.13 -9.96
C ASN A 150 -4.49 -27.86 -10.29
N TYR A 151 -3.74 -27.20 -9.40
CA TYR A 151 -2.30 -27.01 -9.56
C TYR A 151 -1.58 -28.34 -9.37
N ILE A 152 -1.94 -29.10 -8.33
CA ILE A 152 -1.35 -30.42 -8.03
C ILE A 152 -1.61 -31.38 -9.20
N GLU A 153 -2.82 -31.41 -9.74
CA GLU A 153 -3.19 -32.25 -10.88
C GLU A 153 -2.43 -31.91 -12.17
N SER A 154 -1.96 -30.66 -12.30
CA SER A 154 -1.19 -30.20 -13.47
C SER A 154 0.31 -30.49 -13.40
N LEU A 155 0.81 -31.01 -12.26
CA LEU A 155 2.23 -31.26 -12.07
C LEU A 155 2.74 -32.35 -13.03
N PRO A 156 3.99 -32.22 -13.54
CA PRO A 156 4.62 -33.27 -14.33
C PRO A 156 4.67 -34.61 -13.59
N LYS A 157 4.55 -35.70 -14.35
CA LYS A 157 4.69 -37.07 -13.83
C LYS A 157 6.13 -37.37 -13.39
#